data_AF-A0A915JG77-F1
#
_entry.id   AF-A0A915JG77-F1
#
_cell.length_a   1.000
_cell.length_b   1.000
_cell.length_c   1.000
_cell.angle_alpha   90.00
_cell.angle_beta   90.00
_cell.angle_gamma   90.00
#
_symmetry.space_group_name_H-M   'P 1'
#
loop_
_entity.id
_entity.type
_entity.pdbx_description
1 polymer ?
#
loop_
_entity_poly.entity_id
_entity_poly.type
_entity_poly.pdbx_seq_one_letter_code
_entity_poly.pdbx_strand_id
1 'polypeptide(L)'
;VARDTNRGHTVKAVCETFQLAKDAGYKVVSHMMPDLPNVGLERDLEQFAEFFENPDFRADGLKIYPTLVIRGTGLYELWKTGRYKSYPAHILVDLVAKILAMVPPWTRIYRVQRDIPMPLVSSGVEHGNLRELALARMKDFGTTCRDVRTREVGIQEIHNKIKPYQVELIRRDYAANGGWETFLSYEDPDQDILIGLLRLRKCNPKTTFS
;
A
#
# COMPACT_ATOMS: atom_id res chain seq x y z
N VAL A 1 1.15 14.37 13.10
CA VAL A 1 0.84 12.92 13.20
C VAL A 1 1.91 12.15 13.95
N ALA A 2 3.11 11.87 13.38
CA ALA A 2 4.10 11.01 14.05
C ALA A 2 4.51 11.46 15.46
N ARG A 3 4.62 12.78 15.68
CA ARG A 3 4.83 13.38 17.02
C ARG A 3 3.61 13.23 17.92
N ASP A 4 2.42 13.54 17.40
CA ASP A 4 1.18 13.60 18.17
C ASP A 4 0.63 12.20 18.51
N THR A 5 1.00 11.17 17.76
CA THR A 5 0.67 9.77 18.04
C THR A 5 1.77 9.03 18.80
N ASN A 6 2.77 9.73 19.33
CA ASN A 6 3.93 9.19 20.05
C ASN A 6 4.59 7.98 19.32
N ARG A 7 4.78 8.12 18.00
CA ARG A 7 5.20 7.01 17.13
C ARG A 7 6.66 6.57 17.34
N GLY A 8 7.49 7.45 17.92
CA GLY A 8 8.88 7.17 18.28
C GLY A 8 9.90 7.30 17.14
N HIS A 9 9.52 7.79 15.95
CA HIS A 9 10.43 8.05 14.82
C HIS A 9 9.94 9.20 13.93
N THR A 10 10.85 9.75 13.12
CA THR A 10 10.57 10.82 12.15
C THR A 10 10.41 10.26 10.74
N VAL A 11 9.74 10.99 9.85
CA VAL A 11 9.62 10.64 8.43
C VAL A 11 11.00 10.58 7.77
N LYS A 12 11.89 11.52 8.11
CA LYS A 12 13.27 11.54 7.61
C LYS A 12 14.03 10.23 7.92
N ALA A 13 13.94 9.74 9.16
CA ALA A 13 14.57 8.49 9.55
C ALA A 13 14.02 7.27 8.76
N VAL A 14 12.74 7.30 8.39
CA VAL A 14 12.15 6.26 7.52
C VAL A 14 12.75 6.30 6.12
N CYS A 15 12.85 7.48 5.50
CA CYS A 15 13.42 7.64 4.17
C CYS A 15 14.91 7.22 4.11
N GLU A 16 15.68 7.59 5.13
CA GLU A 16 17.08 7.17 5.29
C GLU A 16 17.20 5.64 5.43
N THR A 17 16.33 5.03 6.24
CA THR A 17 16.30 3.57 6.42
C THR A 17 15.90 2.84 5.12
N PHE A 18 14.97 3.41 4.35
CA PHE A 18 14.59 2.84 3.05
C PHE A 18 15.75 2.84 2.07
N GLN A 19 16.52 3.92 2.02
CA GLN A 19 17.72 3.99 1.19
C GLN A 19 18.70 2.88 1.55
N LEU A 20 19.09 2.79 2.83
CA LEU A 20 20.06 1.80 3.29
C LEU A 20 19.58 0.36 3.02
N ALA A 21 18.30 0.08 3.28
CA ALA A 21 17.73 -1.24 3.02
C ALA A 21 17.74 -1.60 1.53
N LYS A 22 17.35 -0.66 0.66
CA LYS A 22 17.35 -0.87 -0.79
C LYS A 22 18.77 -1.04 -1.34
N ASP A 23 19.73 -0.23 -0.91
CA ASP A 23 21.12 -0.35 -1.35
C ASP A 23 21.79 -1.64 -0.86
N ALA A 24 21.31 -2.22 0.25
CA ALA A 24 21.69 -3.55 0.72
C ALA A 24 20.95 -4.72 0.01
N GLY A 25 20.09 -4.42 -0.97
CA GLY A 25 19.36 -5.44 -1.75
C GLY A 25 18.12 -6.02 -1.07
N TYR A 26 17.65 -5.43 0.04
CA TYR A 26 16.40 -5.87 0.67
C TYR A 26 15.17 -5.34 -0.04
N LYS A 27 14.15 -6.20 -0.13
CA LYS A 27 12.80 -5.78 -0.50
C LYS A 27 12.17 -4.98 0.63
N VAL A 28 11.77 -3.74 0.37
CA VAL A 28 11.18 -2.85 1.39
C VAL A 28 9.65 -2.95 1.34
N VAL A 29 9.04 -3.31 2.47
CA VAL A 29 7.58 -3.34 2.64
C VAL A 29 7.19 -2.44 3.80
N SER A 30 6.28 -1.49 3.54
CA SER A 30 5.86 -0.49 4.52
C SER A 30 4.47 -0.79 5.09
N HIS A 31 4.19 -0.29 6.30
CA HIS A 31 2.86 -0.29 6.88
C HIS A 31 2.33 1.15 6.88
N MET A 32 1.17 1.37 6.28
CA MET A 32 0.49 2.67 6.26
C MET A 32 -0.90 2.50 6.89
N MET A 33 -1.31 3.51 7.66
CA MET A 33 -2.56 3.48 8.42
C MET A 33 -3.38 4.72 8.10
N PRO A 34 -4.44 4.61 7.26
CA PRO A 34 -5.40 5.69 7.12
C PRO A 34 -6.27 5.83 8.38
N ASP A 35 -7.05 6.92 8.45
CA ASP A 35 -7.98 7.21 9.56
C ASP A 35 -7.28 7.41 10.92
N LEU A 36 -6.04 7.92 10.90
CA LEU A 36 -5.31 8.28 12.12
C LEU A 36 -5.89 9.57 12.74
N PRO A 37 -5.82 9.74 14.07
CA PRO A 37 -6.22 10.99 14.71
C PRO A 37 -5.54 12.22 14.09
N ASN A 38 -6.31 13.28 13.89
CA ASN A 38 -5.86 14.55 13.30
C ASN A 38 -5.38 14.45 11.85
N VAL A 39 -5.78 13.40 11.12
CA VAL A 39 -5.63 13.25 9.66
C VAL A 39 -7.02 13.08 9.07
N GLY A 40 -7.40 13.97 8.16
CA GLY A 40 -8.67 13.87 7.45
C GLY A 40 -8.53 13.13 6.12
N LEU A 41 -9.66 12.85 5.47
CA LEU A 41 -9.76 12.03 4.26
C LEU A 41 -8.88 12.54 3.10
N GLU A 42 -8.87 13.85 2.87
CA GLU A 42 -8.05 14.48 1.82
C GLU A 42 -6.56 14.26 2.09
N ARG A 43 -6.13 14.47 3.34
CA ARG A 43 -4.73 14.27 3.76
C ARG A 43 -4.33 12.80 3.73
N ASP A 44 -5.25 11.86 3.97
CA ASP A 44 -4.99 10.44 3.75
C ASP A 44 -4.69 10.17 2.27
N LEU A 45 -5.49 10.70 1.34
CA LEU A 45 -5.27 10.52 -0.10
C LEU A 45 -3.95 11.15 -0.56
N GLU A 46 -3.67 12.38 -0.16
CA GLU A 46 -2.40 13.08 -0.45
C GLU A 46 -1.20 12.29 0.06
N GLN A 47 -1.29 11.73 1.28
CA GLN A 47 -0.23 10.92 1.85
C GLN A 47 0.07 9.66 1.02
N PHE A 48 -0.96 9.00 0.49
CA PHE A 48 -0.75 7.84 -0.38
C PHE A 48 -0.23 8.24 -1.76
N ALA A 49 -0.72 9.33 -2.34
CA ALA A 49 -0.18 9.88 -3.58
C ALA A 49 1.32 10.18 -3.44
N GLU A 50 1.69 10.94 -2.39
CA GLU A 50 3.10 11.23 -2.08
C GLU A 50 3.91 9.94 -1.89
N PHE A 51 3.39 8.96 -1.16
CA PHE A 51 4.10 7.69 -0.92
C PHE A 51 4.46 6.94 -2.21
N PHE A 52 3.62 7.01 -3.24
CA PHE A 52 3.87 6.35 -4.53
C PHE A 52 4.68 7.24 -5.50
N GLU A 53 4.49 8.55 -5.46
CA GLU A 53 5.09 9.49 -6.40
C GLU A 53 6.47 9.98 -5.97
N ASN A 54 6.65 10.28 -4.68
CA ASN A 54 7.89 10.83 -4.14
C ASN A 54 8.99 9.74 -4.11
N PRO A 55 10.15 9.98 -4.76
CA PRO A 55 11.26 9.02 -4.79
C PRO A 55 11.81 8.67 -3.41
N ASP A 56 11.56 9.46 -2.36
CA ASP A 56 12.02 9.15 -0.99
C ASP A 56 11.28 7.96 -0.35
N PHE A 57 10.20 7.46 -0.96
CA PHE A 57 9.43 6.32 -0.45
C PHE A 57 9.46 5.13 -1.41
N ARG A 58 8.59 5.12 -2.44
CA ARG A 58 8.45 4.10 -3.50
C ARG A 58 8.80 2.68 -3.03
N ALA A 59 8.08 2.18 -2.03
CA ALA A 59 8.31 0.86 -1.48
C ALA A 59 7.86 -0.27 -2.44
N ASP A 60 8.49 -1.44 -2.33
CA ASP A 60 8.17 -2.62 -3.16
C ASP A 60 6.84 -3.27 -2.77
N GLY A 61 6.39 -3.02 -1.55
CA GLY A 61 5.11 -3.50 -1.06
C GLY A 61 4.54 -2.69 0.07
N LEU A 62 3.26 -2.88 0.31
CA LEU A 62 2.51 -2.13 1.31
C LEU A 62 1.49 -3.01 2.02
N LYS A 63 1.31 -2.75 3.32
CA LYS A 63 0.14 -3.20 4.08
C LYS A 63 -0.67 -1.99 4.49
N ILE A 64 -1.91 -1.93 4.03
CA ILE A 64 -2.85 -0.86 4.33
C ILE A 64 -3.68 -1.31 5.51
N TYR A 65 -3.48 -0.67 6.67
CA TYR A 65 -4.12 -1.03 7.93
C TYR A 65 -4.91 0.16 8.44
N PRO A 66 -6.18 0.32 8.02
CA PRO A 66 -7.05 1.34 8.60
C PRO A 66 -7.03 1.26 10.12
N THR A 67 -7.09 2.44 10.74
CA THR A 67 -7.03 2.56 12.18
C THR A 67 -8.25 1.89 12.81
N LEU A 68 -8.02 1.09 13.85
CA LEU A 68 -9.04 0.38 14.60
C LEU A 68 -9.00 0.83 16.06
N VAL A 69 -10.17 1.06 16.64
CA VAL A 69 -10.31 1.36 18.07
C VAL A 69 -10.42 0.05 18.83
N ILE A 70 -9.45 -0.21 19.71
CA ILE A 70 -9.38 -1.44 20.51
C ILE A 70 -9.36 -1.05 21.99
N ARG A 71 -10.16 -1.75 22.81
CA ARG A 71 -10.19 -1.53 24.26
C ARG A 71 -8.79 -1.62 24.87
N GLY A 72 -8.50 -0.75 25.84
CA GLY A 72 -7.20 -0.70 26.52
C GLY A 72 -6.09 0.04 25.77
N THR A 73 -6.40 0.69 24.63
CA THR A 73 -5.45 1.55 23.91
C THR A 73 -5.71 3.03 24.20
N GLY A 74 -4.69 3.89 24.05
CA GLY A 74 -4.89 5.35 24.18
C GLY A 74 -5.90 5.91 23.18
N LEU A 75 -6.03 5.30 21.99
CA LEU A 75 -7.03 5.67 21.00
C LEU A 75 -8.47 5.41 21.48
N TYR A 76 -8.69 4.36 22.28
CA TYR A 76 -9.98 4.07 22.88
C TYR A 76 -10.46 5.19 23.81
N GLU A 77 -9.55 5.78 24.59
CA GLU A 77 -9.92 6.91 25.47
C GLU A 77 -10.26 8.17 24.67
N LEU A 78 -9.60 8.41 23.54
CA LEU A 78 -9.96 9.50 22.62
C LEU A 78 -11.34 9.27 22.00
N TRP A 79 -11.62 8.03 21.58
CA TRP A 79 -12.92 7.63 21.04
C TRP A 79 -14.05 7.77 22.06
N LYS A 80 -13.84 7.25 23.27
CA LYS A 80 -14.79 7.29 24.38
C LYS A 80 -15.15 8.72 24.81
N THR A 81 -14.20 9.65 24.69
CA THR A 81 -14.40 11.07 25.01
C THR A 81 -14.89 11.91 23.83
N GLY A 82 -15.18 11.29 22.67
CA GLY A 82 -15.65 11.98 21.46
C GLY A 82 -14.58 12.80 20.74
N ARG A 83 -13.31 12.70 21.15
CA ARG A 83 -12.16 13.42 20.55
C ARG A 83 -11.58 12.70 19.33
N TYR A 84 -12.00 11.46 19.07
CA TYR A 84 -11.71 10.72 17.85
C TYR A 84 -12.96 9.99 17.39
N LYS A 85 -13.20 9.99 16.07
CA LYS A 85 -14.28 9.25 15.45
C LYS A 85 -13.73 8.59 14.20
N SER A 86 -13.87 7.26 14.11
CA SER A 86 -13.49 6.52 12.92
C SER A 86 -14.33 6.92 11.72
N TYR A 87 -13.81 6.71 10.52
CA TYR A 87 -14.61 6.84 9.31
C TYR A 87 -15.80 5.88 9.31
N PRO A 88 -16.95 6.32 8.75
CA PRO A 88 -18.01 5.40 8.39
C PRO A 88 -17.50 4.34 7.40
N ALA A 89 -18.01 3.10 7.48
CA ALA A 89 -17.54 1.99 6.67
C ALA A 89 -17.54 2.28 5.16
N HIS A 90 -18.58 2.93 4.63
CA HIS A 90 -18.66 3.29 3.21
C HIS A 90 -17.58 4.30 2.78
N ILE A 91 -17.25 5.28 3.63
CA ILE A 91 -16.16 6.25 3.37
C ILE A 91 -14.81 5.53 3.36
N LEU A 92 -14.61 4.57 4.27
CA LEU A 92 -13.38 3.81 4.32
C LEU A 92 -13.20 2.91 3.08
N VAL A 93 -14.28 2.28 2.60
CA VAL A 93 -14.27 1.50 1.35
C VAL A 93 -13.90 2.42 0.17
N ASP A 94 -14.52 3.60 0.06
CA ASP A 94 -14.23 4.57 -1.00
C ASP A 94 -12.78 5.06 -0.95
N LEU A 95 -12.26 5.33 0.24
CA LEU A 95 -10.85 5.71 0.46
C LEU A 95 -9.90 4.61 -0.03
N VAL A 96 -10.11 3.37 0.39
CA VAL A 96 -9.25 2.26 0.02
C VAL A 96 -9.32 1.98 -1.49
N ALA A 97 -10.51 2.07 -2.10
CA ALA A 97 -10.66 1.94 -3.55
C ALA A 97 -9.84 2.98 -4.31
N LYS A 98 -9.88 4.25 -3.89
CA LYS A 98 -9.03 5.32 -4.45
C LYS A 98 -7.54 5.07 -4.23
N ILE A 99 -7.14 4.58 -3.06
CA ILE A 99 -5.74 4.22 -2.78
C ILE A 99 -5.27 3.09 -3.71
N LEU A 100 -6.08 2.04 -3.90
CA LEU A 100 -5.75 0.92 -4.78
C LEU A 100 -5.62 1.35 -6.25
N ALA A 101 -6.38 2.35 -6.69
CA ALA A 101 -6.25 2.93 -8.03
C ALA A 101 -4.92 3.64 -8.27
N MET A 102 -4.27 4.16 -7.21
CA MET A 102 -2.98 4.85 -7.29
C MET A 102 -1.77 3.91 -7.25
N VAL A 103 -1.97 2.61 -6.96
CA VAL A 103 -0.86 1.68 -6.73
C VAL A 103 -0.11 1.44 -8.05
N PRO A 104 1.21 1.72 -8.10
CA PRO A 104 1.98 1.49 -9.31
C PRO A 104 2.20 -0.01 -9.56
N PRO A 105 2.43 -0.42 -10.82
CA PRO A 105 2.51 -1.83 -11.22
C PRO A 105 3.71 -2.59 -10.65
N TRP A 106 4.70 -1.89 -10.09
CA TRP A 106 5.83 -2.49 -9.37
C TRP A 106 5.59 -2.65 -7.87
N THR A 107 4.43 -2.27 -7.31
CA THR A 107 4.15 -2.40 -5.86
C THR A 107 3.14 -3.50 -5.59
N ARG A 108 3.39 -4.31 -4.54
CA ARG A 108 2.45 -5.35 -4.09
C ARG A 108 1.69 -4.89 -2.84
N ILE A 109 0.36 -4.87 -2.90
CA ILE A 109 -0.44 -4.73 -1.68
C ILE A 109 -0.63 -6.11 -1.04
N TYR A 110 -0.01 -6.31 0.11
CA TYR A 110 -0.03 -7.59 0.81
C TYR A 110 -1.34 -7.81 1.56
N ARG A 111 -1.81 -6.76 2.24
CA ARG A 111 -3.00 -6.78 3.08
C ARG A 111 -3.71 -5.44 3.05
N VAL A 112 -5.03 -5.53 3.14
CA VAL A 112 -5.96 -4.41 3.30
C VAL A 112 -6.83 -4.81 4.49
N GLN A 113 -6.49 -4.28 5.68
CA GLN A 113 -6.90 -4.70 7.03
C GLN A 113 -5.95 -5.72 7.73
N ARG A 114 -6.01 -5.75 9.07
CA ARG A 114 -5.28 -6.67 9.95
C ARG A 114 -6.15 -7.87 10.33
N ASP A 115 -5.53 -8.98 10.71
CA ASP A 115 -6.22 -10.14 11.28
C ASP A 115 -6.49 -9.89 12.77
N ILE A 116 -7.48 -9.06 13.06
CA ILE A 116 -7.95 -8.79 14.43
C ILE A 116 -9.36 -9.37 14.57
N PRO A 117 -9.63 -10.18 15.60
CA PRO A 117 -10.99 -10.67 15.86
C PRO A 117 -11.97 -9.50 16.02
N MET A 118 -13.04 -9.49 15.21
CA MET A 118 -14.04 -8.41 15.22
C MET A 118 -14.66 -8.12 16.59
N PRO A 119 -14.90 -9.10 17.50
CA PRO A 119 -15.39 -8.81 18.85
C PRO A 119 -14.48 -7.90 19.69
N LEU A 120 -13.19 -7.75 19.33
CA LEU A 120 -12.25 -6.88 20.03
C LEU A 120 -12.26 -5.43 19.48
N VAL A 121 -12.86 -5.21 18.32
CA VAL A 121 -12.92 -3.91 17.65
C VAL A 121 -14.13 -3.13 18.18
N SER A 122 -13.87 -1.96 18.76
CA SER A 122 -14.93 -1.07 19.28
C SER A 122 -15.44 -0.08 18.23
N SER A 123 -14.60 0.30 17.25
CA SER A 123 -14.93 1.20 16.14
C SER A 123 -13.89 1.06 15.03
N GLY A 124 -14.26 1.33 13.77
CA GLY A 124 -13.39 1.24 12.60
C GLY A 124 -14.00 0.35 11.51
N VAL A 125 -13.24 -0.62 11.02
CA VAL A 125 -13.71 -1.60 10.02
C VAL A 125 -14.80 -2.48 10.61
N GLU A 126 -15.91 -2.67 9.89
CA GLU A 126 -17.05 -3.49 10.33
C GLU A 126 -16.97 -4.96 9.85
N HIS A 127 -16.32 -5.20 8.71
CA HIS A 127 -16.29 -6.52 8.05
C HIS A 127 -14.86 -6.97 7.74
N GLY A 128 -14.62 -8.28 7.82
CA GLY A 128 -13.32 -8.90 7.53
C GLY A 128 -12.99 -9.06 6.04
N ASN A 129 -13.65 -8.35 5.12
CA ASN A 129 -13.44 -8.47 3.67
C ASN A 129 -13.22 -7.12 2.96
N LEU A 130 -12.58 -6.15 3.64
CA LEU A 130 -12.40 -4.79 3.11
C LEU A 130 -11.75 -4.72 1.71
N ARG A 131 -10.81 -5.62 1.39
CA ARG A 131 -10.20 -5.66 0.04
C ARG A 131 -11.24 -5.93 -1.04
N GLU A 132 -12.12 -6.90 -0.82
CA GLU A 132 -13.14 -7.30 -1.78
C GLU A 132 -14.14 -6.16 -2.00
N LEU A 133 -14.60 -5.54 -0.91
CA LEU A 133 -15.48 -4.38 -0.97
C LEU A 133 -14.85 -3.21 -1.74
N ALA A 134 -13.56 -2.93 -1.49
CA ALA A 134 -12.84 -1.89 -2.22
C ALA A 134 -12.69 -2.21 -3.72
N LEU A 135 -12.33 -3.45 -4.08
CA LEU A 135 -12.22 -3.87 -5.49
C LEU A 135 -13.57 -3.82 -6.21
N ALA A 136 -14.66 -4.17 -5.53
CA ALA A 136 -16.01 -4.02 -6.08
C ALA A 136 -16.34 -2.54 -6.29
N ARG A 137 -16.03 -1.68 -5.31
CA ARG A 137 -16.27 -0.23 -5.37
C ARG A 137 -15.49 0.47 -6.48
N MET A 138 -14.28 0.00 -6.81
CA MET A 138 -13.49 0.57 -7.91
C MET A 138 -14.21 0.50 -9.27
N LYS A 139 -15.12 -0.47 -9.46
CA LYS A 139 -15.95 -0.58 -10.68
C LYS A 139 -16.85 0.63 -10.86
N ASP A 140 -17.42 1.14 -9.78
CA ASP A 140 -18.27 2.34 -9.81
C ASP A 140 -17.48 3.60 -10.17
N PHE A 141 -16.17 3.61 -9.90
CA PHE A 141 -15.27 4.69 -10.28
C PHE A 141 -14.68 4.53 -11.69
N GLY A 142 -14.95 3.41 -12.38
CA GLY A 142 -14.34 3.11 -13.68
C GLY A 142 -12.81 2.94 -13.60
N THR A 143 -12.29 2.50 -12.46
CA THR A 143 -10.85 2.33 -12.21
C THR A 143 -10.47 0.88 -11.98
N THR A 144 -9.19 0.55 -12.19
CA THR A 144 -8.66 -0.80 -11.98
C THR A 144 -7.46 -0.77 -11.04
N CYS A 145 -7.30 -1.84 -10.25
CA CYS A 145 -6.15 -2.01 -9.37
C CYS A 145 -5.04 -2.70 -10.16
N ARG A 146 -3.92 -2.00 -10.36
CA ARG A 146 -2.77 -2.54 -11.10
C ARG A 146 -1.65 -3.02 -10.19
N ASP A 147 -1.94 -3.33 -8.93
CA ASP A 147 -0.94 -3.89 -8.03
C ASP A 147 -0.45 -5.28 -8.50
N VAL A 148 0.77 -5.64 -8.09
CA VAL A 148 1.39 -6.93 -8.44
C VAL A 148 0.51 -8.13 -8.04
N ARG A 149 -0.22 -8.02 -6.93
CA ARG A 149 -1.03 -9.12 -6.40
C ARG A 149 -2.25 -9.40 -7.28
N THR A 150 -2.95 -8.37 -7.73
CA THR A 150 -4.19 -8.51 -8.50
C THR A 150 -3.88 -9.01 -9.91
N ARG A 151 -2.72 -8.64 -10.45
CA ARG A 151 -2.30 -9.01 -11.80
C ARG A 151 -1.66 -10.40 -11.89
N GLU A 152 -1.23 -11.02 -10.79
CA GLU A 152 -0.50 -12.30 -10.86
C GLU A 152 -1.35 -13.41 -11.50
N VAL A 153 -0.74 -14.20 -12.38
CA VAL A 153 -1.39 -15.26 -13.16
C VAL A 153 -2.21 -16.22 -12.29
N GLY A 154 -1.69 -16.60 -11.11
CA GLY A 154 -2.41 -17.49 -10.19
C GLY A 154 -3.72 -16.89 -9.66
N ILE A 155 -3.74 -15.58 -9.37
CA ILE A 155 -4.96 -14.89 -8.93
C ILE A 155 -5.96 -14.75 -10.07
N GLN A 156 -5.48 -14.45 -11.28
CA GLN A 156 -6.32 -14.34 -12.47
C GLN A 156 -6.94 -15.68 -12.89
N GLU A 157 -6.18 -16.77 -12.81
CA GLU A 157 -6.68 -18.11 -13.11
C GLU A 157 -7.75 -18.55 -12.08
N ILE A 158 -7.50 -18.34 -10.78
CA ILE A 158 -8.43 -18.75 -9.71
C ILE A 158 -9.74 -17.95 -9.76
N HIS A 159 -9.68 -16.63 -9.90
CA HIS A 159 -10.88 -15.78 -9.80
C HIS A 159 -11.60 -15.55 -11.12
N ASN A 160 -10.85 -15.44 -12.23
CA ASN A 160 -11.41 -15.05 -13.53
C ASN A 160 -11.28 -16.17 -14.60
N LYS A 161 -10.58 -17.27 -14.30
CA LYS A 161 -10.32 -18.39 -15.24
C LYS A 161 -9.62 -17.94 -16.53
N ILE A 162 -8.81 -16.89 -16.44
CA ILE A 162 -8.05 -16.34 -17.57
C ILE A 162 -6.63 -16.91 -17.54
N LYS A 163 -6.12 -17.28 -18.72
CA LYS A 163 -4.72 -17.70 -18.91
C LYS A 163 -4.06 -16.75 -19.89
N PRO A 164 -2.79 -16.36 -19.65
CA PRO A 164 -2.08 -15.49 -20.57
C PRO A 164 -1.89 -16.19 -21.92
N TYR A 165 -1.93 -15.42 -23.00
CA TYR A 165 -1.73 -15.92 -24.36
C TYR A 165 -0.55 -15.22 -25.04
N GLN A 166 -0.46 -13.90 -24.94
CA GLN A 166 0.60 -13.11 -25.56
C GLN A 166 1.51 -12.54 -24.48
N VAL A 167 2.69 -13.13 -24.31
CA VAL A 167 3.61 -12.76 -23.24
C VAL A 167 4.76 -11.91 -23.76
N GLU A 168 4.94 -10.74 -23.16
CA GLU A 168 5.98 -9.77 -23.51
C GLU A 168 6.89 -9.45 -22.32
N LEU A 169 8.17 -9.17 -22.61
CA LEU A 169 9.08 -8.62 -21.62
C LEU A 169 8.85 -7.11 -21.50
N ILE A 170 8.35 -6.68 -20.35
CA ILE A 170 8.10 -5.28 -20.03
C ILE A 170 9.14 -4.78 -19.04
N ARG A 171 9.64 -3.56 -19.29
CA ARG A 171 10.58 -2.84 -18.43
C ARG A 171 9.97 -1.54 -17.93
N ARG A 172 10.04 -1.29 -16.63
CA ARG A 172 9.66 -0.03 -16.01
C ARG A 172 10.80 0.44 -15.11
N ASP A 173 11.31 1.63 -15.37
CA ASP A 173 12.38 2.23 -14.59
C ASP A 173 11.87 3.38 -13.74
N TYR A 174 12.39 3.52 -12.51
CA TYR A 174 12.00 4.61 -11.61
C TYR A 174 13.12 4.95 -10.63
N ALA A 175 13.22 6.24 -10.29
CA ALA A 175 14.09 6.68 -9.20
C ALA A 175 13.47 6.30 -7.84
N ALA A 176 14.27 5.77 -6.92
CA ALA A 176 13.87 5.55 -5.53
C ALA A 176 15.06 5.66 -4.58
N ASN A 177 14.92 6.46 -3.53
CA ASN A 177 15.89 6.63 -2.44
C ASN A 177 17.31 6.87 -2.96
N GLY A 178 17.47 7.79 -3.91
CA GLY A 178 18.76 8.15 -4.52
C GLY A 178 19.38 7.12 -5.48
N GLY A 179 18.73 5.98 -5.72
CA GLY A 179 19.15 4.98 -6.70
C GLY A 179 18.20 4.85 -7.88
N TRP A 180 18.58 4.02 -8.85
CA TRP A 180 17.79 3.72 -10.04
C TRP A 180 17.26 2.30 -9.98
N GLU A 181 15.95 2.15 -9.88
CA GLU A 181 15.25 0.87 -9.88
C GLU A 181 14.80 0.52 -11.31
N THR A 182 14.93 -0.75 -11.65
CA THR A 182 14.44 -1.33 -12.89
C THR A 182 13.58 -2.54 -12.52
N PHE A 183 12.28 -2.44 -12.82
CA PHE A 183 11.31 -3.51 -12.68
C PHE A 183 11.12 -4.18 -14.05
N LEU A 184 11.66 -5.39 -14.19
CA LEU A 184 11.44 -6.24 -15.35
C LEU A 184 10.33 -7.23 -15.05
N SER A 185 9.48 -7.49 -16.02
CA SER A 185 8.36 -8.40 -15.86
C SER A 185 7.99 -9.06 -17.17
N TYR A 186 7.61 -10.33 -17.12
CA TYR A 186 6.86 -10.96 -18.20
C TYR A 186 5.37 -10.77 -17.93
N GLU A 187 4.69 -10.10 -18.85
CA GLU A 187 3.28 -9.73 -18.73
C GLU A 187 2.52 -10.07 -20.01
N ASP A 188 1.22 -10.33 -19.89
CA ASP A 188 0.26 -10.23 -21.00
C ASP A 188 -0.34 -8.82 -20.96
N PRO A 189 0.09 -7.89 -21.84
CA PRO A 189 -0.29 -6.48 -21.76
C PRO A 189 -1.76 -6.24 -22.10
N ASP A 190 -2.36 -7.09 -22.94
CA ASP A 190 -3.76 -6.97 -23.37
C ASP A 190 -4.71 -7.38 -22.25
N GLN A 191 -4.36 -8.45 -21.53
CA GLN A 191 -5.15 -8.96 -20.40
C GLN A 191 -4.73 -8.39 -19.04
N ASP A 192 -3.66 -7.59 -19.02
CA ASP A 192 -3.02 -7.03 -17.83
C ASP A 192 -2.59 -8.09 -16.78
N ILE A 193 -2.06 -9.22 -17.25
CA ILE A 193 -1.63 -10.36 -16.41
C ILE A 193 -0.12 -10.34 -16.22
N LEU A 194 0.34 -10.57 -15.00
CA LEU A 194 1.75 -10.66 -14.61
C LEU A 194 2.13 -12.12 -14.35
N ILE A 195 3.20 -12.59 -15.00
CA ILE A 195 3.65 -13.99 -14.94
C ILE A 195 4.90 -14.13 -14.06
N GLY A 196 5.88 -13.25 -14.30
CA GLY A 196 7.14 -13.25 -13.56
C GLY A 196 7.69 -11.83 -13.44
N LEU A 197 8.50 -11.57 -12.41
CA LEU A 197 9.10 -10.27 -12.16
C LEU A 197 10.54 -10.38 -11.66
N LEU A 198 11.32 -9.33 -11.88
CA LEU A 198 12.66 -9.11 -11.36
C LEU A 198 12.83 -7.63 -11.00
N ARG A 199 13.51 -7.37 -9.87
CA ARG A 199 13.92 -6.02 -9.46
C ARG A 199 15.43 -5.91 -9.55
N LEU A 200 15.90 -4.90 -10.24
CA LEU A 200 17.31 -4.56 -10.36
C LEU A 200 17.50 -3.14 -9.85
N ARG A 201 18.59 -2.91 -9.11
CA ARG A 201 18.91 -1.59 -8.57
C ARG A 201 20.34 -1.22 -8.93
N LYS A 202 20.52 -0.02 -9.49
CA LYS A 202 21.82 0.67 -9.46
C LYS A 202 21.86 1.51 -8.19
N CYS A 203 22.68 1.07 -7.24
CA CYS A 203 22.80 1.71 -5.93
C CYS A 203 23.42 3.11 -6.02
N ASN A 204 23.18 3.91 -4.99
CA ASN A 204 23.77 5.23 -4.86
C ASN A 204 25.26 5.10 -4.45
N PRO A 205 26.21 5.74 -5.18
CA PRO A 205 27.63 5.70 -4.81
C PRO A 205 27.93 6.20 -3.40
N LYS A 206 27.06 7.02 -2.79
CA LYS A 206 27.24 7.55 -1.43
C LYS A 206 27.09 6.49 -0.34
N THR A 207 26.39 5.40 -0.63
CA THR A 207 26.01 4.35 0.35
C THR A 207 26.63 2.99 0.02
N THR A 208 27.33 2.87 -1.11
CA THR A 208 28.01 1.65 -1.52
C THR A 208 29.49 1.91 -1.74
N PHE A 209 30.35 1.02 -1.23
CA PHE A 209 31.78 1.04 -1.55
C PHE A 209 31.97 0.74 -3.04
N SER A 210 32.62 1.65 -3.75
CA SER A 210 33.10 1.44 -5.13
C SER A 210 34.38 0.63 -5.15
#